data_AF-A0A183HPD4-F1
#
_entry.id   AF-A0A183HPD4-F1
#
_cell.length_a   1.000
_cell.length_b   1.000
_cell.length_c   1.000
_cell.angle_alpha   90.00
_cell.angle_beta   90.00
_cell.angle_gamma   90.00
#
_symmetry.space_group_name_H-M   'P 1'
#
loop_
_entity.id
_entity.type
_entity.pdbx_description
1 polymer ?
#
loop_
_entity_poly.entity_id
_entity_poly.type
_entity_poly.pdbx_seq_one_letter_code
_entity_poly.pdbx_strand_id
1 'polypeptide(L)'
;MCNASFELREQFETPGCIRKIVETYPRPEYMLKMLLCFAQDAWGRAALRGHGALDILVDGLEKADSTQQILIVNTLRYFVHDGSGLSYLTFSTKFLDVVVDHINLYLNKNKHATK
;
A
#
# COMPACT_ATOMS: atom_id res chain seq x y z
N MET A 1 0.74 -6.19 15.51
CA MET A 1 0.01 -6.21 16.80
C MET A 1 -1.49 -5.90 16.66
N CYS A 2 -2.09 -5.88 15.45
CA CYS A 2 -3.54 -5.68 15.28
C CYS A 2 -4.26 -6.85 14.56
N ASN A 3 -3.60 -8.01 14.43
CA ASN A 3 -4.14 -9.15 13.69
C ASN A 3 -5.31 -9.84 14.42
N ALA A 4 -5.55 -9.56 15.72
CA ALA A 4 -6.42 -10.39 16.56
C ALA A 4 -7.60 -9.66 17.25
N SER A 5 -7.65 -8.33 17.27
CA SER A 5 -8.79 -7.61 17.88
C SER A 5 -9.47 -6.76 16.81
N PHE A 6 -10.72 -7.12 16.53
CA PHE A 6 -11.64 -6.31 15.73
C PHE A 6 -11.85 -4.94 16.39
N GLU A 7 -11.96 -4.89 17.71
CA GLU A 7 -12.18 -3.66 18.50
C GLU A 7 -10.99 -2.69 18.37
N LEU A 8 -9.74 -3.18 18.34
CA LEU A 8 -8.58 -2.34 18.08
C LEU A 8 -8.63 -1.77 16.66
N ARG A 9 -9.04 -2.57 15.66
CA ARG A 9 -9.20 -2.06 14.29
C ARG A 9 -10.27 -0.98 14.22
N GLU A 10 -11.40 -1.17 14.88
CA GLU A 10 -12.49 -0.18 14.97
C GLU A 10 -12.06 1.11 15.70
N GLN A 11 -11.28 1.00 16.79
CA GLN A 11 -10.69 2.17 17.46
C GLN A 11 -9.67 2.89 16.59
N PHE A 12 -8.89 2.16 15.78
CA PHE A 12 -7.91 2.74 14.85
C PHE A 12 -8.55 3.25 13.56
N GLU A 13 -9.75 2.81 13.20
CA GLU A 13 -10.58 3.37 12.13
C GLU A 13 -11.05 4.80 12.43
N THR A 14 -10.71 5.35 13.61
CA THR A 14 -10.85 6.79 13.85
C THR A 14 -10.16 7.55 12.71
N PRO A 15 -10.88 8.41 11.94
CA PRO A 15 -10.35 9.10 10.75
C PRO A 15 -9.04 9.85 10.99
N GLY A 16 -8.80 10.26 12.24
CA GLY A 16 -7.56 10.91 12.66
C GLY A 16 -6.30 10.05 12.50
N CYS A 17 -6.39 8.71 12.62
CA CYS A 17 -5.21 7.85 12.57
C CYS A 17 -4.66 7.73 11.14
N ILE A 18 -5.52 7.38 10.16
CA ILE A 18 -5.11 7.29 8.76
C ILE A 18 -4.62 8.65 8.27
N ARG A 19 -5.35 9.73 8.60
CA ARG A 19 -4.94 11.09 8.27
C ARG A 19 -3.57 11.44 8.84
N LYS A 20 -3.33 11.13 10.12
CA LYS A 20 -2.03 11.36 10.77
C LYS A 20 -0.91 10.60 10.07
N ILE A 21 -1.16 9.36 9.68
CA ILE A 21 -0.21 8.56 8.90
C ILE A 21 0.07 9.27 7.58
N VAL A 22 -0.96 9.63 6.81
CA VAL A 22 -0.87 10.31 5.50
C VAL A 22 -0.05 11.60 5.58
N GLU A 23 -0.26 12.40 6.62
CA GLU A 23 0.44 13.67 6.85
C GLU A 23 1.89 13.52 7.38
N THR A 24 2.28 12.33 7.85
CA THR A 24 3.62 12.09 8.42
C THR A 24 4.64 11.67 7.35
N TYR A 25 5.76 12.40 7.28
CA TYR A 25 6.93 12.10 6.46
C TYR A 25 8.24 12.51 7.19
N PRO A 26 9.31 11.68 7.19
CA PRO A 26 9.39 10.34 6.64
C PRO A 26 8.51 9.36 7.43
N ARG A 27 7.96 8.36 6.74
CA ARG A 27 7.01 7.42 7.35
C ARG A 27 7.76 6.24 7.98
N PRO A 28 7.70 6.07 9.31
CA PRO A 28 8.33 4.94 9.96
C PRO A 28 7.58 3.63 9.63
N GLU A 29 8.31 2.51 9.69
CA GLU A 29 7.80 1.19 9.30
C GLU A 29 6.51 0.78 10.03
N TYR A 30 6.37 1.14 11.32
CA TYR A 30 5.17 0.81 12.08
C TYR A 30 3.91 1.47 11.50
N MET A 31 4.01 2.68 10.93
CA MET A 31 2.89 3.34 10.27
C MET A 31 2.48 2.62 8.99
N LEU A 32 3.44 2.09 8.23
CA LEU A 32 3.16 1.25 7.07
C LEU A 32 2.47 -0.07 7.49
N LYS A 33 2.90 -0.67 8.61
CA LYS A 33 2.22 -1.83 9.19
C LYS A 33 0.78 -1.52 9.62
N MET A 34 0.50 -0.32 10.08
CA MET A 34 -0.88 0.10 10.39
C MET A 34 -1.74 0.19 9.13
N LEU A 35 -1.22 0.79 8.04
CA LEU A 35 -1.92 0.80 6.74
C LEU A 35 -2.22 -0.62 6.25
N LEU A 36 -1.25 -1.54 6.39
CA LEU A 36 -1.46 -2.95 6.09
C LEU A 36 -2.59 -3.56 6.92
N CYS A 37 -2.66 -3.27 8.23
CA CYS A 37 -3.72 -3.77 9.10
C CYS A 37 -5.11 -3.26 8.67
N PHE A 38 -5.23 -1.97 8.33
CA PHE A 38 -6.48 -1.40 7.84
C PHE A 38 -6.92 -1.98 6.49
N ALA A 39 -5.98 -2.37 5.62
CA ALA A 39 -6.33 -2.91 4.31
C ALA A 39 -6.97 -4.32 4.37
N GLN A 40 -6.89 -5.01 5.52
CA GLN A 40 -7.35 -6.40 5.63
C GLN A 40 -8.87 -6.55 5.57
N ASP A 41 -9.64 -5.53 5.95
CA ASP A 41 -11.10 -5.53 5.92
C ASP A 41 -11.67 -4.47 4.97
N ALA A 42 -12.96 -4.58 4.67
CA ALA A 42 -13.60 -3.77 3.64
C ALA A 42 -13.75 -2.29 4.02
N TRP A 43 -13.98 -1.99 5.29
CA TRP A 43 -14.18 -0.62 5.76
C TRP A 43 -12.87 0.12 5.88
N GLY A 44 -11.84 -0.51 6.44
CA GLY A 44 -10.49 0.02 6.46
C GLY A 44 -9.97 0.32 5.04
N ARG A 45 -10.23 -0.56 4.06
CA ARG A 45 -9.92 -0.25 2.64
C ARG A 45 -10.66 0.98 2.11
N ALA A 46 -11.95 1.13 2.42
CA ALA A 46 -12.71 2.32 2.02
C ALA A 46 -12.15 3.59 2.66
N ALA A 47 -11.78 3.55 3.96
CA ALA A 47 -11.18 4.67 4.67
C ALA A 47 -9.80 5.04 4.11
N LEU A 48 -8.96 4.04 3.81
CA LEU A 48 -7.65 4.26 3.19
C LEU A 48 -7.77 4.96 1.83
N ARG A 49 -8.76 4.58 1.01
CA ARG A 49 -9.05 5.31 -0.24
C ARG A 49 -9.53 6.73 0.03
N GLY A 50 -10.50 6.90 0.93
CA GLY A 50 -11.08 8.20 1.25
C GLY A 50 -10.09 9.21 1.82
N HIS A 51 -9.01 8.74 2.44
CA HIS A 51 -7.96 9.59 3.02
C HIS A 51 -6.69 9.71 2.17
N GLY A 52 -6.67 9.23 0.93
CA GLY A 52 -5.51 9.35 0.03
C GLY A 52 -4.31 8.48 0.42
N ALA A 53 -4.53 7.41 1.20
CA ALA A 53 -3.45 6.53 1.62
C ALA A 53 -2.86 5.72 0.45
N LEU A 54 -3.66 5.45 -0.59
CA LEU A 54 -3.19 4.73 -1.79
C LEU A 54 -2.14 5.54 -2.54
N ASP A 55 -2.30 6.86 -2.64
CA ASP A 55 -1.31 7.71 -3.32
C ASP A 55 0.03 7.65 -2.61
N ILE A 56 0.02 7.65 -1.27
CA ILE A 56 1.26 7.49 -0.49
C ILE A 56 1.89 6.11 -0.69
N LEU A 57 1.08 5.04 -0.74
CA LEU A 57 1.58 3.69 -0.97
C LEU A 57 2.24 3.60 -2.36
N VAL A 58 1.61 4.17 -3.39
CA VAL A 58 2.18 4.23 -4.75
C VAL A 58 3.47 5.04 -4.77
N ASP A 59 3.50 6.22 -4.14
CA ASP A 59 4.71 7.04 -4.01
C ASP A 59 5.85 6.31 -3.28
N GLY A 60 5.50 5.49 -2.29
CA GLY A 60 6.46 4.71 -1.52
C GLY A 60 7.10 3.59 -2.32
N LEU A 61 6.46 3.07 -3.38
CA LEU A 61 7.06 2.04 -4.22
C LEU A 61 8.37 2.52 -4.89
N GLU A 62 8.46 3.79 -5.27
CA GLU A 62 9.67 4.36 -5.90
C GLU A 62 10.73 4.75 -4.87
N LYS A 63 10.30 5.26 -3.71
CA LYS A 63 11.15 6.02 -2.79
C LYS A 63 11.62 5.22 -1.57
N ALA A 64 10.91 4.15 -1.22
CA ALA A 64 11.16 3.40 0.00
C ALA A 64 12.26 2.34 -0.19
N ASP A 65 12.88 1.92 0.91
CA ASP A 65 13.79 0.78 0.90
C ASP A 65 13.06 -0.55 0.61
N SER A 66 13.81 -1.61 0.34
CA SER A 66 13.26 -2.91 -0.04
C SER A 66 12.35 -3.54 1.03
N THR A 67 12.59 -3.28 2.31
CA THR A 67 11.76 -3.82 3.40
C THR A 67 10.41 -3.11 3.45
N GLN A 68 10.43 -1.78 3.31
CA GLN A 68 9.22 -0.98 3.23
C GLN A 68 8.44 -1.24 1.94
N GLN A 69 9.10 -1.41 0.80
CA GLN A 69 8.47 -1.80 -0.47
C GLN A 69 7.70 -3.12 -0.33
N ILE A 70 8.24 -4.13 0.38
CA ILE A 70 7.53 -5.39 0.64
C ILE A 70 6.24 -5.14 1.43
N LEU A 71 6.27 -4.29 2.46
CA LEU A 71 5.07 -3.94 3.23
C LEU A 71 4.03 -3.21 2.37
N ILE A 72 4.49 -2.28 1.53
CA ILE A 72 3.64 -1.52 0.61
C ILE A 72 2.96 -2.47 -0.39
N VAL A 73 3.71 -3.35 -1.05
CA VAL A 73 3.16 -4.35 -1.98
C VAL A 73 2.16 -5.26 -1.28
N ASN A 74 2.49 -5.73 -0.07
CA ASN A 74 1.57 -6.55 0.73
C ASN A 74 0.30 -5.80 1.14
N THR A 75 0.34 -4.47 1.24
CA THR A 75 -0.84 -3.64 1.51
C THR A 75 -1.67 -3.48 0.25
N LEU A 76 -1.04 -3.13 -0.88
CA LEU A 76 -1.69 -2.92 -2.18
C LEU A 76 -2.41 -4.18 -2.69
N ARG A 77 -1.91 -5.38 -2.36
CA ARG A 77 -2.56 -6.64 -2.74
C ARG A 77 -4.02 -6.73 -2.31
N TYR A 78 -4.39 -6.14 -1.17
CA TYR A 78 -5.76 -6.15 -0.67
C TYR A 78 -6.70 -5.29 -1.49
N PHE A 79 -6.17 -4.33 -2.26
CA PHE A 79 -6.93 -3.47 -3.15
C PHE A 79 -7.11 -4.09 -4.53
N VAL A 80 -6.24 -5.00 -4.96
CA VAL A 80 -6.39 -5.73 -6.25
C VAL A 80 -7.63 -6.62 -6.23
N HIS A 81 -7.97 -7.20 -5.08
CA HIS A 81 -9.16 -8.04 -4.91
C HIS A 81 -10.44 -7.24 -4.59
N ASP A 82 -10.32 -5.93 -4.42
CA ASP A 82 -11.43 -5.01 -4.16
C ASP A 82 -11.74 -4.24 -5.45
N GLY A 83 -12.94 -4.39 -6.03
CA GLY A 83 -13.26 -3.74 -7.32
C GLY A 83 -13.04 -2.22 -7.32
N SER A 84 -13.33 -1.54 -6.20
CA SER A 84 -13.07 -0.10 -6.07
C SER A 84 -11.58 0.21 -5.91
N GLY A 85 -10.86 -0.64 -5.19
CA GLY A 85 -9.41 -0.55 -5.02
C GLY A 85 -8.66 -0.76 -6.34
N LEU A 86 -9.03 -1.81 -7.08
CA LEU A 86 -8.43 -2.15 -8.36
C LEU A 86 -8.69 -1.03 -9.37
N SER A 87 -9.93 -0.52 -9.44
CA SER A 87 -10.26 0.61 -10.30
C SER A 87 -9.40 1.84 -9.96
N TYR A 88 -9.24 2.16 -8.67
CA TYR A 88 -8.39 3.28 -8.25
C TYR A 88 -6.94 3.10 -8.74
N LEU A 89 -6.38 1.89 -8.59
CA LEU A 89 -5.02 1.60 -9.00
C LEU A 89 -4.86 1.63 -10.53
N THR A 90 -5.81 1.10 -11.29
CA THR A 90 -5.73 1.06 -12.76
C THR A 90 -5.97 2.42 -13.42
N PHE A 91 -6.64 3.35 -12.74
CA PHE A 91 -6.75 4.74 -13.20
C PHE A 91 -5.55 5.61 -12.79
N SER A 92 -4.70 5.13 -11.88
CA SER A 92 -3.47 5.83 -11.49
C SER A 92 -2.36 5.57 -12.52
N THR A 93 -2.09 6.55 -13.38
CA THR A 93 -0.98 6.47 -14.35
C THR A 93 0.35 6.21 -13.64
N LYS A 94 0.56 6.89 -12.50
CA LYS A 94 1.75 6.71 -11.68
C LYS A 94 1.91 5.26 -11.21
N PHE A 95 0.85 4.63 -10.73
CA PHE A 95 0.94 3.22 -10.32
C PHE A 95 1.33 2.31 -11.49
N LEU A 96 0.73 2.52 -12.66
CA LEU A 96 1.04 1.73 -13.85
C LEU A 96 2.50 1.91 -14.29
N ASP A 97 3.00 3.13 -14.30
CA ASP A 97 4.39 3.43 -14.66
C ASP A 97 5.37 2.70 -13.73
N VAL A 98 5.16 2.81 -12.41
CA VAL A 98 6.00 2.14 -11.41
C VAL A 98 6.00 0.61 -11.56
N VAL A 99 4.82 0.03 -11.79
CA VAL A 99 4.71 -1.43 -11.99
C VAL A 99 5.43 -1.87 -13.26
N VAL A 100 5.26 -1.15 -14.37
CA VAL A 100 5.93 -1.44 -15.63
C VAL A 100 7.45 -1.34 -15.48
N ASP A 101 7.95 -0.32 -14.80
CA ASP A 101 9.38 -0.15 -14.52
C ASP A 101 9.93 -1.29 -13.68
N HIS A 102 9.23 -1.70 -12.62
CA HIS A 102 9.63 -2.84 -11.79
C HIS A 102 9.65 -4.16 -12.57
N ILE A 103 8.67 -4.39 -13.46
CA ILE A 103 8.64 -5.56 -14.35
C ILE A 103 9.83 -5.53 -15.32
N ASN A 104 10.09 -4.39 -15.95
CA ASN A 104 11.21 -4.23 -16.88
C ASN A 104 12.56 -4.45 -16.19
N LEU A 105 12.73 -3.92 -14.97
CA LEU A 105 13.90 -4.16 -14.13
C LEU A 105 14.08 -5.65 -13.81
N TYR A 106 12.99 -6.34 -13.45
CA TYR A 106 13.02 -7.78 -13.20
C TYR A 106 13.42 -8.57 -14.47
N LEU A 107 12.81 -8.28 -15.62
CA LEU A 107 13.12 -8.95 -16.88
C LEU A 107 14.57 -8.72 -17.31
N ASN A 108 15.07 -7.49 -17.20
CA ASN A 108 16.45 -7.17 -17.57
C ASN A 108 17.47 -7.85 -16.66
N LYS A 109 17.19 -7.99 -15.35
CA LYS A 109 18.05 -8.74 -14.42
C LYS A 109 18.10 -10.24 -14.74
N ASN A 110 17.01 -10.82 -15.25
CA ASN A 110 16.90 -12.27 -15.49
C ASN A 110 17.16 -12.69 -16.95
N LYS A 111 17.33 -11.75 -17.89
CA LYS A 111 17.65 -12.03 -19.31
C LYS A 111 18.91 -12.86 -19.53
N HIS A 112 19.84 -12.88 -18.57
CA HIS A 112 21.09 -13.65 -18.66
C HIS A 112 21.08 -14.98 -17.89
N ALA A 113 20.03 -15.28 -17.11
CA ALA A 113 19.93 -16.51 -16.32
C ALA A 113 19.36 -17.71 -17.12
N THR A 114 18.99 -17.48 -18.39
CA THR A 114 18.39 -18.48 -19.30
C THR A 114 19.28 -18.84 -20.50
N LYS A 115 20.56 -18.49 -20.47
CA LYS A 115 21.59 -19.02 -21.39
C LYS A 115 22.46 -20.03 -20.66
#